data_AF-A0AAV8Z740-F1
#
_entry.id   AF-A0AAV8Z740-F1
#
_cell.length_a   1.000
_cell.length_b   1.000
_cell.length_c   1.000
_cell.angle_alpha   90.00
_cell.angle_beta   90.00
_cell.angle_gamma   90.00
#
_symmetry.space_group_name_H-M   'P 1'
#
loop_
_entity.id
_entity.type
_entity.pdbx_description
1 polymer ?
#
loop_
_entity_poly.entity_id
_entity_poly.type
_entity_poly.pdbx_seq_one_letter_code
_entity_poly.pdbx_strand_id
1 'polypeptide(L)'
;MHLTITEIIEIFIMIGCGDKTRSQNTKYPNKHINQSTVSKIEKMSREHGNVNDLPKGRRPKVANEEMSLNVLLSVQENHHASSRTLGQQHSISHSSIQKILRTYKYHPYKVQLNFTIFTN
;
A
#
# COMPACT_ATOMS: atom_id res chain seq x y z
N MET A 1 13.40 -16.74 2.80
CA MET A 1 14.42 -16.45 3.82
C MET A 1 14.28 -14.99 4.21
N HIS A 2 14.04 -14.72 5.48
CA HIS A 2 13.97 -13.35 6.00
C HIS A 2 15.23 -13.06 6.81
N LEU A 3 15.99 -12.05 6.39
CA LEU A 3 17.10 -11.50 7.14
C LEU A 3 16.56 -10.34 7.98
N THR A 4 17.06 -10.21 9.21
CA THR A 4 16.79 -9.02 10.03
C THR A 4 17.66 -7.87 9.55
N ILE A 5 17.24 -6.63 9.80
CA ILE A 5 17.98 -5.43 9.37
C ILE A 5 19.42 -5.45 9.88
N THR A 6 19.64 -5.88 11.12
CA THR A 6 20.98 -6.07 11.72
C THR A 6 21.84 -7.04 10.93
N GLU A 7 21.30 -8.20 10.58
CA GLU A 7 22.04 -9.19 9.78
C GLU A 7 22.35 -8.67 8.38
N ILE A 8 21.43 -7.89 7.78
CA ILE A 8 21.68 -7.27 6.48
C ILE A 8 22.81 -6.24 6.58
N ILE A 9 22.82 -5.40 7.63
CA ILE A 9 23.89 -4.42 7.88
C ILE A 9 25.23 -5.14 8.06
N GLU A 10 25.28 -6.22 8.84
CA GLU A 10 26.50 -6.99 9.01
C GLU A 10 26.99 -7.61 7.70
N ILE A 11 26.08 -8.17 6.91
CA ILE A 11 26.40 -8.70 5.57
C ILE A 11 26.92 -7.58 4.68
N PHE A 12 26.33 -6.40 4.74
CA PHE A 12 26.77 -5.23 3.98
C PHE A 12 28.18 -4.77 4.38
N ILE A 13 28.50 -4.75 5.68
CA ILE A 13 29.85 -4.45 6.16
C ILE A 13 30.85 -5.50 5.65
N MET A 14 30.50 -6.79 5.73
CA MET A 14 31.34 -7.87 5.20
C MET A 14 31.62 -7.68 3.69
N ILE A 15 30.62 -7.30 2.90
CA ILE A 15 30.80 -6.97 1.47
C ILE A 15 31.79 -5.81 1.30
N GLY A 16 31.63 -4.73 2.08
CA GLY A 16 32.52 -3.56 2.04
C GLY A 16 33.97 -3.86 2.40
N CYS A 17 34.21 -4.86 3.25
CA CYS A 17 35.54 -5.35 3.61
C CYS A 17 36.14 -6.34 2.59
N GLY A 18 35.41 -6.69 1.52
CA GLY A 18 35.87 -7.63 0.48
C GLY A 18 35.62 -9.10 0.80
N ASP A 19 34.79 -9.42 1.80
CA ASP A 19 34.46 -10.80 2.14
C ASP A 19 33.53 -11.46 1.11
N LYS A 20 33.81 -12.72 0.82
CA LYS A 20 33.00 -13.55 -0.08
C LYS A 20 31.81 -14.17 0.66
N THR A 21 30.81 -14.60 -0.11
CA THR A 21 29.58 -15.26 0.37
C THR A 21 29.83 -16.47 1.29
N ARG A 22 30.97 -17.16 1.13
CA ARG A 22 31.39 -18.27 1.98
C ARG A 22 31.58 -17.85 3.45
N SER A 23 32.13 -16.66 3.71
CA SER A 23 32.34 -16.11 5.05
C SER A 23 31.04 -15.71 5.75
N GLN A 24 29.98 -15.46 4.96
CA GLN A 24 28.66 -15.09 5.47
C GLN A 24 27.89 -16.35 5.91
N ASN A 25 28.03 -17.45 5.15
CA ASN A 25 27.45 -18.75 5.49
C ASN A 25 28.10 -19.43 6.69
N THR A 26 29.38 -19.16 6.98
CA THR A 26 30.01 -19.61 8.22
C THR A 26 29.48 -18.87 9.45
N LYS A 27 29.21 -17.56 9.30
CA LYS A 27 28.61 -16.74 10.38
C LYS A 27 27.14 -17.08 10.62
N TYR A 28 26.41 -17.44 9.57
CA TYR A 28 24.97 -17.74 9.60
C TYR A 28 24.65 -19.12 9.02
N PRO A 29 25.10 -20.22 9.65
CA PRO A 29 25.00 -21.58 9.09
C PRO A 29 23.56 -22.03 8.90
N ASN A 30 22.65 -21.61 9.77
CA ASN A 30 21.23 -21.99 9.73
C ASN A 30 20.41 -21.22 8.68
N LYS A 31 20.96 -20.15 8.09
CA LYS A 31 20.21 -19.28 7.16
C LYS A 31 20.55 -19.52 5.69
N HIS A 32 21.68 -20.17 5.41
CA HIS A 32 22.15 -20.48 4.05
C HIS A 32 21.96 -19.31 3.08
N ILE A 33 22.72 -18.24 3.30
CA ILE A 33 22.72 -17.01 2.51
C ILE A 33 23.24 -17.32 1.10
N ASN A 34 22.35 -17.19 0.12
CA ASN A 34 22.69 -17.34 -1.29
C ASN A 34 23.37 -16.08 -1.84
N GLN A 35 24.26 -16.25 -2.82
CA GLN A 35 24.93 -15.14 -3.51
C GLN A 35 23.94 -14.13 -4.11
N SER A 36 22.79 -14.60 -4.60
CA SER A 36 21.73 -13.73 -5.10
C SER A 36 21.13 -12.82 -4.04
N THR A 37 21.09 -13.24 -2.78
CA THR A 37 20.67 -12.40 -1.65
C THR A 37 21.69 -11.30 -1.39
N VAL A 38 22.98 -11.65 -1.42
CA VAL A 38 24.10 -10.72 -1.21
C VAL A 38 24.13 -9.64 -2.29
N SER A 39 24.00 -10.03 -3.56
CA SER A 39 23.94 -9.09 -4.68
C SER A 39 22.71 -8.18 -4.61
N LYS A 40 21.57 -8.66 -4.11
CA LYS A 40 20.39 -7.81 -3.88
C LYS A 40 20.63 -6.77 -2.80
N ILE A 41 21.29 -7.15 -1.69
CA ILE A 41 21.63 -6.22 -0.60
C ILE A 41 22.57 -5.14 -1.10
N GLU A 42 23.64 -5.52 -1.82
CA GLU A 42 24.57 -4.56 -2.41
C GLU A 42 23.87 -3.61 -3.38
N LYS A 43 23.09 -4.17 -4.31
CA LYS A 43 22.35 -3.39 -5.32
C LYS A 43 21.38 -2.40 -4.65
N MET A 44 20.56 -2.88 -3.73
CA MET A 44 19.59 -2.06 -3.01
C MET A 44 20.27 -0.91 -2.25
N SER A 45 21.37 -1.19 -1.57
CA SER A 45 22.14 -0.16 -0.86
C SER A 45 22.76 0.86 -1.80
N ARG A 46 23.31 0.45 -2.95
CA ARG A 46 23.91 1.37 -3.94
C ARG A 46 22.86 2.24 -4.62
N GLU A 47 21.70 1.67 -4.93
CA GLU A 47 20.63 2.38 -5.66
C GLU A 47 19.78 3.29 -4.77
N HIS A 48 19.43 2.84 -3.56
CA HIS A 48 18.46 3.52 -2.70
C HIS A 48 19.07 4.12 -1.43
N GLY A 49 20.35 3.86 -1.14
CA GLY A 49 21.02 4.32 0.08
C GLY A 49 20.43 3.72 1.36
N ASN A 50 19.65 2.64 1.25
CA ASN A 50 18.93 2.03 2.37
C ASN A 50 19.04 0.51 2.30
N VAL A 51 18.98 -0.11 3.46
CA VAL A 51 19.07 -1.55 3.70
C VAL A 51 17.69 -2.17 4.00
N ASN A 52 16.65 -1.34 4.17
CA ASN A 52 15.29 -1.80 4.42
C ASN A 52 14.62 -2.35 3.16
N ASP A 53 13.76 -3.36 3.35
CA ASP A 53 12.89 -3.86 2.30
C ASP A 53 12.05 -2.71 1.71
N LEU A 54 12.13 -2.53 0.40
CA LEU A 54 11.32 -1.54 -0.30
C LEU A 54 9.84 -1.90 -0.19
N PRO A 55 8.95 -0.90 -0.04
CA PRO A 55 7.52 -1.16 -0.06
C PRO A 55 7.17 -1.83 -1.38
N LYS A 56 6.68 -3.08 -1.30
CA LYS A 56 6.25 -3.82 -2.49
C LYS A 56 5.16 -3.03 -3.19
N GLY A 57 5.33 -2.80 -4.50
CA GLY A 57 4.30 -2.19 -5.34
C GLY A 57 2.98 -2.94 -5.14
N ARG A 58 1.94 -2.21 -4.70
CA ARG A 58 0.60 -2.79 -4.56
C ARG A 58 -0.05 -2.87 -5.94
N ARG A 59 -0.94 -3.84 -6.12
CA ARG A 59 -1.78 -3.88 -7.33
C ARG A 59 -2.56 -2.57 -7.45
N PRO A 60 -2.72 -2.03 -8.68
CA PRO A 60 -3.49 -0.81 -8.89
C PRO A 60 -4.92 -0.99 -8.36
N LYS A 61 -5.44 0.04 -7.70
CA LYS A 61 -6.81 0.04 -7.20
C LYS A 61 -7.75 0.22 -8.40
N VAL A 62 -8.85 -0.54 -8.43
CA VAL A 62 -9.91 -0.38 -9.45
C VAL A 62 -10.55 1.00 -9.38
N ALA A 63 -10.65 1.57 -8.17
CA ALA A 63 -11.05 2.95 -7.98
C ALA A 63 -9.83 3.85 -7.98
N ASN A 64 -9.68 4.64 -9.05
CA ASN A 64 -8.73 5.74 -9.12
C ASN A 64 -9.17 6.87 -8.18
N GLU A 65 -8.26 7.82 -7.90
CA GLU A 65 -8.56 8.96 -7.03
C GLU A 65 -9.69 9.83 -7.61
N GLU A 66 -9.66 10.10 -8.91
CA GLU A 66 -10.73 10.83 -9.62
C GLU A 66 -12.09 10.13 -9.51
N MET A 67 -12.10 8.81 -9.72
CA MET A 67 -13.32 8.00 -9.61
C MET A 67 -13.87 8.02 -8.18
N SER A 68 -12.97 8.00 -7.19
CA SER A 68 -13.35 8.11 -5.78
C SER A 68 -13.97 9.47 -5.48
N LEU A 69 -13.41 10.55 -6.06
CA LEU A 69 -13.94 11.90 -5.94
C LEU A 69 -15.35 12.02 -6.54
N ASN A 70 -15.55 11.49 -7.76
CA ASN A 70 -16.86 11.51 -8.42
C ASN A 70 -17.94 10.78 -7.61
N VAL A 71 -17.61 9.63 -7.02
CA VAL A 71 -18.53 8.91 -6.12
C VAL A 71 -18.87 9.77 -4.89
N LEU A 72 -17.88 10.43 -4.28
CA LEU A 72 -18.11 11.29 -3.11
C LEU A 72 -18.96 12.52 -3.44
N LEU A 73 -18.78 13.12 -4.62
CA LEU A 73 -19.60 14.23 -5.10
C LEU A 73 -21.05 13.80 -5.31
N SER A 74 -21.31 12.68 -5.99
CA SER A 74 -22.67 12.16 -6.16
C SER A 74 -23.35 11.85 -4.83
N VAL A 75 -22.58 11.37 -3.86
CA VAL A 75 -23.05 11.14 -2.49
C VAL A 75 -23.36 12.47 -1.80
N GLN A 76 -22.56 13.51 -2.02
CA GLN A 76 -22.81 14.85 -1.47
C GLN A 76 -24.08 15.48 -2.04
N GLU A 77 -24.35 15.30 -3.32
CA GLU A 77 -25.56 15.78 -3.99
C GLU A 77 -26.81 15.01 -3.54
N ASN A 78 -26.68 13.70 -3.34
CA ASN A 78 -27.76 12.84 -2.89
C ASN A 78 -27.30 11.88 -1.79
N HIS A 79 -27.41 12.32 -0.54
CA HIS A 79 -27.01 11.53 0.64
C HIS A 79 -27.82 10.24 0.82
N HIS A 80 -29.02 10.16 0.25
CA HIS A 80 -29.89 8.99 0.33
C HIS A 80 -29.60 7.93 -0.73
N ALA A 81 -28.68 8.22 -1.67
CA ALA A 81 -28.31 7.26 -2.70
C ALA A 81 -27.69 5.99 -2.08
N SER A 82 -28.24 4.83 -2.45
CA SER A 82 -27.69 3.56 -1.98
C SER A 82 -26.32 3.29 -2.61
N SER A 83 -25.48 2.54 -1.91
CA SER A 83 -24.19 2.09 -2.46
C SER A 83 -24.33 1.24 -3.74
N ARG A 84 -25.49 0.58 -3.95
CA ARG A 84 -25.78 -0.17 -5.18
C ARG A 84 -26.08 0.75 -6.35
N THR A 85 -26.90 1.78 -6.15
CA THR A 85 -27.23 2.77 -7.18
C THR A 85 -25.99 3.55 -7.61
N LEU A 86 -25.16 3.96 -6.65
CA LEU A 86 -23.87 4.60 -6.94
C LEU A 86 -22.94 3.67 -7.74
N GLY A 87 -22.94 2.37 -7.44
CA GLY A 87 -22.14 1.39 -8.18
C GLY A 87 -22.57 1.28 -9.65
N GLN A 88 -23.88 1.31 -9.89
CA GLN A 88 -24.43 1.31 -11.25
C GLN A 88 -24.11 2.62 -12.00
N GLN A 89 -24.26 3.78 -11.34
CA GLN A 89 -23.98 5.09 -11.96
C GLN A 89 -22.52 5.24 -12.38
N HIS A 90 -21.59 4.80 -11.52
CA HIS A 90 -20.16 4.96 -11.75
C HIS A 90 -19.50 3.71 -12.38
N SER A 91 -20.26 2.66 -12.71
CA SER A 91 -19.73 1.38 -13.21
C SER A 91 -18.67 0.75 -12.29
N ILE A 92 -18.85 0.88 -10.97
CA ILE A 92 -17.96 0.35 -9.94
C ILE A 92 -18.69 -0.75 -9.16
N SER A 93 -17.95 -1.80 -8.78
CA SER A 93 -18.52 -2.82 -7.91
C SER A 93 -18.98 -2.23 -6.57
N HIS A 94 -20.12 -2.72 -6.07
CA HIS A 94 -20.68 -2.31 -4.79
C HIS A 94 -19.66 -2.42 -3.63
N SER A 95 -18.80 -3.44 -3.63
CA SER A 95 -17.76 -3.63 -2.61
C SER A 95 -16.67 -2.55 -2.67
N SER A 96 -16.31 -2.06 -3.87
CA SER A 96 -15.37 -0.94 -4.04
C SER A 96 -15.98 0.38 -3.59
N ILE A 97 -17.27 0.63 -3.87
CA ILE A 97 -18.00 1.80 -3.35
C ILE A 97 -17.99 1.81 -1.83
N GLN A 98 -18.31 0.69 -1.18
CA GLN A 98 -18.25 0.59 0.28
C GLN A 98 -16.84 0.86 0.83
N LYS A 99 -15.79 0.40 0.14
CA LYS A 99 -14.39 0.70 0.53
C LYS A 99 -14.07 2.19 0.39
N ILE A 100 -14.51 2.84 -0.68
CA ILE A 100 -14.36 4.30 -0.88
C ILE A 100 -15.03 5.02 0.29
N LEU A 101 -16.32 4.77 0.54
CA LEU A 101 -17.07 5.43 1.62
C LEU A 101 -16.41 5.23 2.99
N ARG A 102 -15.93 4.02 3.30
CA ARG A 102 -15.19 3.75 4.55
C ARG A 102 -13.86 4.49 4.64
N THR A 103 -13.12 4.58 3.53
CA THR A 103 -11.81 5.26 3.48
C THR A 103 -11.96 6.75 3.80
N TYR A 104 -13.00 7.38 3.26
CA TYR A 104 -13.33 8.79 3.49
C TYR A 104 -14.26 9.02 4.68
N LYS A 105 -14.52 7.99 5.50
CA LYS A 105 -15.36 8.04 6.71
C LYS A 105 -16.78 8.55 6.46
N TYR A 106 -17.33 8.32 5.27
CA TYR A 106 -18.70 8.67 4.94
C TYR A 106 -19.65 7.57 5.43
N HIS A 107 -20.68 7.97 6.20
CA HIS A 107 -21.65 7.06 6.83
C HIS A 107 -23.08 7.41 6.38
N PRO A 108 -23.59 6.77 5.31
CA PRO A 108 -24.90 7.09 4.73
C PRO A 108 -26.08 6.98 5.71
N TYR A 109 -25.95 6.16 6.76
CA TYR A 109 -27.01 5.90 7.73
C TYR A 109 -27.10 6.94 8.86
N LYS A 110 -26.20 7.92 8.91
CA LYS A 110 -26.34 9.03 9.85
C LYS A 110 -27.30 10.03 9.22
N VAL A 111 -28.50 10.17 9.80
CA VAL A 111 -29.50 11.14 9.39
C VAL A 111 -28.86 12.54 9.43
N GLN A 112 -28.64 13.14 8.26
CA GLN A 112 -28.31 14.55 8.14
C GLN A 112 -29.63 15.27 7.87
N LEU A 113 -30.09 16.03 8.86
CA LEU A 113 -31.27 16.89 8.71
C LEU A 113 -30.91 18.04 7.77
N ASN A 114 -31.15 17.85 6.47
CA ASN A 114 -31.03 18.91 5.50
C ASN A 114 -32.26 19.82 5.65
N PHE A 115 -32.12 20.93 6.38
CA PHE A 115 -33.11 22.01 6.37
C PHE A 115 -33.02 22.73 5.01
N THR A 116 -33.78 22.26 4.02
CA THR A 116 -34.05 23.06 2.82
C THR A 116 -34.99 24.20 3.20
N ILE A 117 -34.42 25.38 3.41
CA ILE A 117 -35.15 26.64 3.50
C ILE A 117 -35.75 26.92 2.12
N PHE A 118 -37.06 26.78 1.99
CA PHE A 118 -37.80 27.27 0.83
C PHE A 118 -37.70 28.81 0.82
N THR A 119 -36.89 29.37 -0.06
CA THR A 119 -36.97 30.80 -0.39
C THR A 119 -38.09 30.99 -1.42
N ASN A 120 -39.14 31.69 -0.97
CA ASN A 120 -40.26 32.18 -1.78
C ASN A 120 -39.81 33.35 -2.67
#